data_AF-A0A9E2RLW9-F1
#
_entry.id   AF-A0A9E2RLW9-F1
#
_cell.length_a   1.000
_cell.length_b   1.000
_cell.length_c   1.000
_cell.angle_alpha   90.00
_cell.angle_beta   90.00
_cell.angle_gamma   90.00
#
_symmetry.space_group_name_H-M   'P 1'
#
loop_
_entity.id
_entity.type
_entity.pdbx_description
1 polymer ?
#
loop_
_entity_poly.entity_id
_entity_poly.type
_entity_poly.pdbx_seq_one_letter_code
_entity_poly.pdbx_strand_id
1 'polypeptide(L)'
;EFCLRAVRQQGAWQADLSTWTVASCGAEPIHADTVERFIETFGPQGFRRTSFAPAYGLAEATLLVTMKQTGAEPTFLKVEAEALADSIVKESSASERGTRTLVGCGEPLEETRVLIVNPTTKSSCQAGEVGEVWLAGAGIATGYWGRPEESDATFKASLAGSGEGPYLRTGDLGFVHRGELFLTGRLKDLIIVRGRNYYPHDLEWTAEQAHPGLRRGGGAAFSIESETGERVVLVYEIEKKLPESDMSEVMSCIRRALADEYELEVHNVVLVKSGTISRTSSGKIQRHVCRADFESGQLAVVGTSTLGATEEEQNIEPLSELPRTPVEKKLADIWQEVLEGPQPRRHANFFAHGGNSLLAAQVVARILDVFHVELPLSVIFECPTFSALAARVSELSTGKTTTETAVEGLGSSGCGLQIPLVPLSPESRQGRMPLSFAQQRLWFLEQVHPGSSINHISMGVRIRGPLNSETLERSVQEIIRRHEILRTRFSSERGEGFAEVSGEAVLTIRQHDLHALNQAEQEVELRQFMRTEAGQPFDFGRGPLFRVALVTLDKDQHVLVLTFHRLIADGWSLRVFCKELALFYEAGGEARLSKLSFQYADYANWQR
;
A
#
# COMPACT_ATOMS: atom_id res chain seq x y z
N GLU A 1 -27.47 -3.33 12.55
CA GLU A 1 -27.61 -4.78 12.24
C GLU A 1 -28.46 -5.60 13.22
N PHE A 2 -28.28 -5.53 14.55
CA PHE A 2 -29.05 -6.39 15.48
C PHE A 2 -30.58 -6.33 15.30
N CYS A 3 -31.15 -5.14 15.17
CA CYS A 3 -32.59 -4.96 14.92
C CYS A 3 -33.02 -5.62 13.60
N LEU A 4 -32.24 -5.45 12.52
CA LEU A 4 -32.51 -6.05 11.21
C LEU A 4 -32.49 -7.59 11.28
N ARG A 5 -31.56 -8.16 12.05
CA ARG A 5 -31.50 -9.61 12.28
C ARG A 5 -32.71 -10.11 13.07
N ALA A 6 -33.11 -9.39 14.12
CA ALA A 6 -34.27 -9.74 14.93
C ALA A 6 -35.56 -9.78 14.09
N VAL A 7 -35.77 -8.79 13.21
CA VAL A 7 -36.93 -8.75 12.32
C VAL A 7 -36.95 -9.96 11.37
N ARG A 8 -35.81 -10.32 10.77
CA ARG A 8 -35.74 -11.50 9.88
C ARG A 8 -36.08 -12.80 10.60
N GLN A 9 -35.71 -12.93 11.87
CA GLN A 9 -36.01 -14.12 12.68
C GLN A 9 -37.47 -14.18 13.12
N GLN A 10 -38.10 -13.02 13.37
CA GLN A 10 -39.48 -12.92 13.83
C GLN A 10 -40.52 -12.82 12.69
N GLY A 11 -40.06 -12.67 11.44
CA GLY A 11 -40.91 -12.60 10.24
C GLY A 11 -41.41 -11.18 9.91
N ALA A 12 -41.88 -10.43 10.91
CA ALA A 12 -42.25 -9.02 10.74
C ALA A 12 -42.22 -8.23 12.06
N TRP A 13 -41.81 -6.96 12.00
CA TRP A 13 -41.92 -6.03 13.13
C TRP A 13 -43.33 -5.47 13.22
N GLN A 14 -43.96 -5.58 14.40
CA GLN A 14 -45.36 -5.18 14.61
C GLN A 14 -45.52 -3.91 15.46
N ALA A 15 -44.44 -3.40 16.05
CA ALA A 15 -44.53 -2.20 16.90
C ALA A 15 -44.54 -0.92 16.05
N ASP A 16 -45.40 0.03 16.42
CA ASP A 16 -45.46 1.37 15.85
C ASP A 16 -44.27 2.22 16.33
N LEU A 17 -43.47 2.70 15.38
CA LEU A 17 -42.27 3.51 15.59
C LEU A 17 -42.51 5.00 15.25
N SER A 18 -43.74 5.41 14.93
CA SER A 18 -44.09 6.80 14.61
C SER A 18 -43.81 7.79 15.74
N THR A 19 -43.81 7.30 16.99
CA THR A 19 -43.51 8.08 18.20
C THR A 19 -42.02 8.31 18.42
N TRP A 20 -41.14 7.61 17.71
CA TRP A 20 -39.70 7.78 17.84
C TRP A 20 -39.29 9.14 17.27
N THR A 21 -38.73 9.99 18.13
CA THR A 21 -38.17 11.29 17.77
C THR A 21 -36.67 11.24 17.54
N VAL A 22 -35.96 10.35 18.24
CA VAL A 22 -34.51 10.13 18.13
C VAL A 22 -34.19 8.65 18.32
N ALA A 23 -33.34 8.11 17.45
CA ALA A 23 -32.67 6.82 17.54
C ALA A 23 -31.18 7.05 17.30
N SER A 24 -30.38 7.01 18.35
CA SER A 24 -28.94 7.24 18.22
C SER A 24 -28.14 5.95 18.14
N CYS A 25 -27.08 5.97 17.32
CA CYS A 25 -26.12 4.89 17.18
C CYS A 25 -24.72 5.51 17.06
N GLY A 26 -23.73 5.02 17.82
CA GLY A 26 -22.41 5.67 17.85
C GLY A 26 -21.29 4.92 18.56
N ALA A 27 -21.42 3.58 18.70
CA ALA A 27 -20.42 2.76 19.41
C ALA A 27 -19.36 2.14 18.48
N GLU A 28 -19.68 1.97 17.20
CA GLU A 28 -18.82 1.36 16.18
C GLU A 28 -18.96 2.16 14.87
N PRO A 29 -18.06 1.98 13.89
CA PRO A 29 -18.23 2.58 12.57
C PRO A 29 -19.63 2.31 12.01
N ILE A 30 -20.29 3.37 11.56
CA ILE A 30 -21.66 3.30 11.06
C ILE A 30 -21.59 3.19 9.54
N HIS A 31 -22.00 2.06 8.98
CA HIS A 31 -22.06 1.87 7.53
C HIS A 31 -23.34 2.45 6.94
N ALA A 32 -23.22 3.20 5.85
CA ALA A 32 -24.35 3.84 5.18
C ALA A 32 -25.46 2.85 4.80
N ASP A 33 -25.09 1.72 4.21
CA ASP A 33 -26.03 0.66 3.83
C ASP A 33 -26.78 0.07 5.03
N THR A 34 -26.16 0.05 6.21
CA THR A 34 -26.85 -0.42 7.43
C THR A 34 -27.92 0.58 7.87
N VAL A 35 -27.63 1.88 7.76
CA VAL A 35 -28.58 2.95 8.07
C VAL A 35 -29.74 2.94 7.08
N GLU A 36 -29.45 2.88 5.78
CA GLU A 36 -30.47 2.82 4.73
C GLU A 36 -31.38 1.61 4.90
N ARG A 37 -30.82 0.40 5.05
CA ARG A 37 -31.62 -0.81 5.29
C ARG A 37 -32.45 -0.73 6.55
N PHE A 38 -31.94 -0.12 7.62
CA PHE A 38 -32.70 0.10 8.85
C PHE A 38 -33.92 0.99 8.57
N ILE A 39 -33.71 2.13 7.93
CA ILE A 39 -34.79 3.06 7.59
C ILE A 39 -35.81 2.42 6.65
N GLU A 40 -35.38 1.69 5.63
CA GLU A 40 -36.25 0.97 4.70
C GLU A 40 -37.07 -0.13 5.39
N THR A 41 -36.43 -0.89 6.28
CA THR A 41 -37.08 -2.02 6.98
C THR A 41 -38.13 -1.54 7.98
N PHE A 42 -37.86 -0.45 8.69
CA PHE A 42 -38.71 0.05 9.79
C PHE A 42 -39.60 1.24 9.39
N GLY A 43 -39.38 1.82 8.21
CA GLY A 43 -40.14 2.94 7.67
C GLY A 43 -41.65 2.67 7.56
N PRO A 44 -42.09 1.49 7.06
CA PRO A 44 -43.52 1.14 7.02
C PRO A 44 -44.20 1.13 8.41
N GLN A 45 -43.44 0.96 9.49
CA GLN A 45 -43.92 1.01 10.87
C GLN A 45 -43.84 2.43 11.46
N GLY A 46 -43.60 3.46 10.65
CA GLY A 46 -43.60 4.86 11.07
C GLY A 46 -42.22 5.40 11.47
N PHE A 47 -41.14 4.62 11.37
CA PHE A 47 -39.80 5.14 11.64
C PHE A 47 -39.42 6.19 10.60
N ARG A 48 -39.08 7.41 11.05
CA ARG A 48 -38.69 8.51 10.16
C ARG A 48 -37.19 8.54 9.99
N ARG A 49 -36.72 8.79 8.77
CA ARG A 49 -35.29 9.01 8.46
C ARG A 49 -34.66 10.08 9.35
N THR A 50 -35.38 11.18 9.58
CA THR A 50 -35.00 12.30 10.46
C THR A 50 -34.92 11.94 11.94
N SER A 51 -35.44 10.77 12.34
CA SER A 51 -35.30 10.26 13.70
C SER A 51 -33.97 9.52 13.90
N PHE A 52 -33.27 9.10 12.84
CA PHE A 52 -31.97 8.43 13.00
C PHE A 52 -30.86 9.46 13.21
N ALA A 53 -30.18 9.39 14.35
CA ALA A 53 -29.16 10.36 14.76
C ALA A 53 -27.80 9.67 14.99
N PRO A 54 -26.97 9.52 13.94
CA PRO A 54 -25.62 9.04 14.10
C PRO A 54 -24.86 9.88 15.11
N ALA A 55 -24.02 9.23 15.90
CA ALA A 55 -23.31 9.84 17.01
C ALA A 55 -21.88 9.29 17.11
N TYR A 56 -21.06 9.99 17.87
CA TYR A 56 -19.76 9.51 18.31
C TYR A 56 -19.57 9.81 19.79
N GLY A 57 -18.98 8.87 20.51
CA GLY A 57 -18.54 9.10 21.87
C GLY A 57 -17.75 7.93 22.46
N LEU A 58 -17.18 8.19 23.63
CA LEU A 58 -16.25 7.33 24.35
C LEU A 58 -16.35 7.58 25.85
N ALA A 59 -15.88 6.62 26.65
CA ALA A 59 -15.98 6.71 28.10
C ALA A 59 -15.16 7.88 28.67
N GLU A 60 -14.00 8.14 28.07
CA GLU A 60 -13.08 9.22 28.43
C GLU A 60 -13.67 10.63 28.20
N ALA A 61 -14.73 10.75 27.41
CA ALA A 61 -15.43 11.99 27.13
C ALA A 61 -16.90 11.97 27.58
N THR A 62 -17.23 11.13 28.57
CA THR A 62 -18.58 11.04 29.17
C THR A 62 -19.66 10.73 28.14
N LEU A 63 -19.58 9.52 27.56
CA LEU A 63 -20.60 8.89 26.71
C LEU A 63 -20.73 9.46 25.29
N LEU A 64 -20.94 10.76 25.12
CA LEU A 64 -21.33 11.37 23.84
C LEU A 64 -20.54 12.65 23.57
N VAL A 65 -19.98 12.77 22.36
CA VAL A 65 -19.11 13.87 21.92
C VAL A 65 -19.75 14.64 20.78
N THR A 66 -20.19 13.93 19.75
CA THR A 66 -20.91 14.50 18.61
C THR A 66 -22.20 13.73 18.38
N MET A 67 -23.23 14.42 17.91
CA MET A 67 -24.48 13.79 17.51
C MET A 67 -25.13 14.56 16.40
N LYS A 68 -25.73 13.84 15.45
CA LYS A 68 -26.54 14.46 14.41
C LYS A 68 -27.73 15.18 15.03
N GLN A 69 -28.00 16.40 14.55
CA GLN A 69 -29.12 17.20 15.05
C GLN A 69 -30.45 16.44 14.92
N THR A 70 -31.19 16.36 16.02
CA THR A 70 -32.53 15.76 16.05
C THR A 70 -33.45 16.39 15.02
N GLY A 71 -34.09 15.57 14.18
CA GLY A 71 -34.99 16.04 13.12
C GLY A 71 -34.30 16.33 11.80
N ALA A 72 -32.96 16.30 11.73
CA ALA A 72 -32.22 16.34 10.48
C ALA A 72 -31.98 14.93 9.93
N GLU A 73 -31.84 14.80 8.61
CA GLU A 73 -31.50 13.52 7.99
C GLU A 73 -30.01 13.17 8.17
N PRO A 74 -29.65 11.89 8.34
CA PRO A 74 -28.25 11.45 8.35
C PRO A 74 -27.46 11.95 7.14
N THR A 75 -26.23 12.40 7.37
CA THR A 75 -25.34 12.84 6.29
C THR A 75 -24.51 11.68 5.78
N PHE A 76 -24.49 11.50 4.47
CA PHE A 76 -23.62 10.54 3.79
C PHE A 76 -22.66 11.28 2.88
N LEU A 77 -21.36 11.06 3.07
CA LEU A 77 -20.31 11.69 2.28
C LEU A 77 -19.61 10.63 1.43
N LYS A 78 -19.66 10.80 0.11
CA LYS A 78 -18.88 9.98 -0.81
C LYS A 78 -17.51 10.58 -1.04
N VAL A 79 -16.46 9.77 -0.83
CA VAL A 79 -15.06 10.18 -0.96
C VAL A 79 -14.30 9.21 -1.86
N GLU A 80 -13.25 9.69 -2.52
CA GLU A 80 -12.34 8.83 -3.30
C GLU A 80 -11.54 7.91 -2.36
N ALA A 81 -11.60 6.59 -2.60
CA ALA A 81 -10.96 5.60 -1.73
C ALA A 81 -9.43 5.70 -1.75
N GLU A 82 -8.85 6.04 -2.92
CA GLU A 82 -7.41 6.23 -3.09
C GLU A 82 -6.89 7.41 -2.26
N ALA A 83 -7.54 8.57 -2.40
CA ALA A 83 -7.20 9.76 -1.63
C ALA A 83 -7.34 9.50 -0.12
N LEU A 84 -8.39 8.79 0.29
CA LEU A 84 -8.62 8.44 1.69
C LEU A 84 -7.49 7.57 2.25
N ALA A 85 -6.96 6.63 1.46
CA ALA A 85 -5.81 5.82 1.84
C ALA A 85 -4.55 6.68 2.06
N ASP A 86 -4.40 7.79 1.34
CA ASP A 86 -3.35 8.79 1.53
C ASP A 86 -3.68 9.83 2.63
N SER A 87 -4.71 9.58 3.45
CA SER A 87 -5.20 10.51 4.49
C SER A 87 -5.74 11.83 3.96
N ILE A 88 -6.22 11.85 2.71
CA ILE A 88 -6.81 13.01 2.03
C ILE A 88 -8.29 12.75 1.76
N VAL A 89 -9.13 13.71 2.12
CA VAL A 89 -10.58 13.67 1.90
C VAL A 89 -10.90 14.43 0.62
N LYS A 90 -11.28 13.68 -0.41
CA LYS A 90 -11.72 14.25 -1.69
C LYS A 90 -13.15 13.79 -1.98
N GLU A 91 -14.09 14.73 -1.93
CA GLU A 91 -15.50 14.48 -2.27
C GLU A 91 -15.61 13.97 -3.71
N SER A 92 -16.44 12.94 -3.91
CA SER A 92 -16.74 12.42 -5.25
C SER A 92 -18.25 12.42 -5.49
N SER A 93 -18.64 12.96 -6.65
CA SER A 93 -20.01 12.89 -7.16
C SER A 93 -20.25 11.67 -8.06
N ALA A 94 -19.21 10.88 -8.36
CA ALA A 94 -19.32 9.72 -9.24
C ALA A 94 -20.05 8.56 -8.55
N SER A 95 -20.83 7.79 -9.31
CA SER A 95 -21.56 6.61 -8.83
C SER A 95 -20.78 5.30 -9.01
N GLU A 96 -19.45 5.35 -9.11
CA GLU A 96 -18.62 4.25 -9.62
C GLU A 96 -17.63 3.66 -8.59
N ARG A 97 -16.99 2.55 -8.99
CA ARG A 97 -15.90 1.86 -8.28
C ARG A 97 -14.84 2.86 -7.79
N GLY A 98 -14.24 2.57 -6.64
CA GLY A 98 -13.18 3.40 -6.05
C GLY A 98 -13.69 4.57 -5.20
N THR A 99 -14.97 4.55 -4.77
CA THR A 99 -15.52 5.50 -3.80
C THR A 99 -15.90 4.82 -2.49
N ARG A 100 -15.81 5.56 -1.38
CA ARG A 100 -16.24 5.15 -0.04
C ARG A 100 -17.36 6.07 0.43
N THR A 101 -18.40 5.51 1.06
CA THR A 101 -19.47 6.32 1.66
C THR A 101 -19.30 6.33 3.18
N LEU A 102 -18.96 7.49 3.73
CA LEU A 102 -18.80 7.71 5.17
C LEU A 102 -20.07 8.35 5.75
N VAL A 103 -20.38 8.02 7.00
CA VAL A 103 -21.54 8.57 7.73
C VAL A 103 -21.07 9.68 8.66
N GLY A 104 -21.72 10.84 8.58
CA GLY A 104 -21.46 11.95 9.50
C GLY A 104 -22.02 11.65 10.88
N CYS A 105 -21.18 11.76 11.92
CA CYS A 105 -21.53 11.59 13.33
C CYS A 105 -22.06 12.90 13.97
N GLY A 106 -22.43 13.88 13.14
CA GLY A 106 -22.97 15.16 13.58
C GLY A 106 -21.94 16.12 14.16
N GLU A 107 -22.45 17.18 14.78
CA GLU A 107 -21.65 18.29 15.30
C GLU A 107 -21.28 18.04 16.77
N PRO A 108 -20.20 18.67 17.27
CA PRO A 108 -19.86 18.64 18.69
C PRO A 108 -20.99 19.15 19.58
N LEU A 109 -21.20 18.49 20.72
CA LEU A 109 -22.09 19.00 21.76
C LEU A 109 -21.57 20.33 22.34
N GLU A 110 -22.46 21.09 22.97
CA GLU A 110 -22.10 22.35 23.65
C GLU A 110 -20.90 22.13 24.60
N GLU A 111 -19.99 23.12 24.62
CA GLU A 111 -18.75 23.11 25.41
C GLU A 111 -17.72 22.03 25.05
N THR A 112 -17.94 21.25 23.99
CA THR A 112 -16.97 20.28 23.47
C THR A 112 -16.27 20.80 22.22
N ARG A 113 -14.95 20.92 22.28
CA ARG A 113 -14.11 21.25 21.15
C ARG A 113 -13.51 19.99 20.55
N VAL A 114 -13.74 19.80 19.26
CA VAL A 114 -13.14 18.74 18.45
C VAL A 114 -12.05 19.33 17.56
N LEU A 115 -10.87 18.73 17.58
CA LEU A 115 -9.76 19.05 16.68
C LEU A 115 -9.30 17.80 15.94
N ILE A 116 -8.83 18.00 14.72
CA ILE A 116 -8.21 16.95 13.91
C ILE A 116 -6.72 17.23 13.88
N VAL A 117 -5.92 16.32 14.39
CA VAL A 117 -4.49 16.53 14.65
C VAL A 117 -3.69 15.42 14.00
N ASN A 118 -2.60 15.76 13.30
CA ASN A 118 -1.71 14.76 12.77
C ASN A 118 -1.05 13.98 13.94
N PRO A 119 -1.23 12.65 14.02
CA PRO A 119 -0.81 11.87 15.20
C PRO A 119 0.71 11.85 15.41
N THR A 120 1.49 12.10 14.35
CA THR A 120 2.96 12.09 14.37
C THR A 120 3.52 13.47 14.70
N THR A 121 3.11 14.50 13.96
CA THR A 121 3.65 15.86 14.14
C THR A 121 2.98 16.62 15.28
N LYS A 122 1.82 16.18 15.75
CA LYS A 122 0.95 16.85 16.73
C LYS A 122 0.53 18.26 16.28
N SER A 123 0.55 18.54 14.98
CA SER A 123 0.04 19.78 14.41
C SER A 123 -1.42 19.61 13.98
N SER A 124 -2.20 20.68 14.04
CA SER A 124 -3.56 20.67 13.48
C SER A 124 -3.53 20.32 12.00
N CYS A 125 -4.42 19.41 11.59
CA CYS A 125 -4.66 19.09 10.19
C CYS A 125 -5.37 20.25 9.49
N GLN A 126 -5.16 20.35 8.18
CA GLN A 126 -5.92 21.26 7.31
C GLN A 126 -7.31 20.68 7.00
N ALA A 127 -8.20 21.53 6.50
CA ALA A 127 -9.49 21.07 6.00
C ALA A 127 -9.29 20.05 4.87
N GLY A 128 -9.96 18.90 4.97
CA GLY A 128 -9.83 17.82 3.99
C GLY A 128 -8.68 16.84 4.27
N GLU A 129 -8.02 16.90 5.42
CA GLU A 129 -7.05 15.90 5.85
C GLU A 129 -7.62 15.01 6.96
N VAL A 130 -7.24 13.74 6.95
CA VAL A 130 -7.54 12.79 8.03
C VAL A 130 -6.48 12.90 9.11
N GLY A 131 -6.91 12.98 10.36
CA GLY A 131 -6.03 13.00 11.53
C GLY A 131 -6.66 12.33 12.74
N GLU A 132 -5.93 12.32 13.85
CA GLU A 132 -6.43 11.86 15.14
C GLU A 132 -7.43 12.89 15.70
N VAL A 133 -8.57 12.39 16.19
CA VAL A 133 -9.59 13.20 16.85
C VAL A 133 -9.12 13.53 18.26
N TRP A 134 -8.91 14.82 18.54
CA TRP A 134 -8.53 15.34 19.85
C TRP A 134 -9.68 16.15 20.43
N LEU A 135 -9.93 15.97 21.73
CA LEU A 135 -11.09 16.55 22.41
C LEU A 135 -10.68 17.43 23.58
N ALA A 136 -11.38 18.53 23.78
CA ALA A 136 -11.31 19.34 25.00
C ALA A 136 -12.72 19.82 25.37
N GLY A 137 -12.99 19.96 26.66
CA GLY A 137 -14.31 20.41 27.13
C GLY A 137 -14.65 19.90 28.52
N ALA A 138 -15.79 20.33 29.05
CA ALA A 138 -16.26 19.96 30.38
C ALA A 138 -16.59 18.46 30.51
N GLY A 139 -16.93 17.78 29.40
CA GLY A 139 -17.25 16.35 29.37
C GLY A 139 -16.04 15.42 29.42
N ILE A 140 -14.81 15.94 29.40
CA ILE A 140 -13.59 15.13 29.40
C ILE A 140 -13.27 14.67 30.82
N ALA A 141 -13.06 13.36 30.99
CA ALA A 141 -12.69 12.77 32.27
C ALA A 141 -11.29 13.26 32.73
N THR A 142 -11.02 13.13 34.04
CA THR A 142 -9.73 13.57 34.61
C THR A 142 -8.58 12.61 34.35
N GLY A 143 -8.86 11.35 33.99
CA GLY A 143 -7.87 10.32 33.78
C GLY A 143 -8.38 8.91 34.08
N TYR A 144 -7.46 7.94 34.03
CA TYR A 144 -7.69 6.56 34.39
C TYR A 144 -7.38 6.32 35.88
N TRP A 145 -8.29 5.64 36.59
CA TRP A 145 -8.14 5.36 38.02
C TRP A 145 -6.87 4.56 38.32
N GLY A 146 -6.01 5.11 39.19
CA GLY A 146 -4.75 4.47 39.61
C GLY A 146 -3.67 4.39 38.52
N ARG A 147 -3.81 5.11 37.41
CA ARG A 147 -2.86 5.09 36.29
C ARG A 147 -2.44 6.50 35.86
N PRO A 148 -1.66 7.22 36.69
CA PRO A 148 -1.31 8.62 36.43
C PRO A 148 -0.49 8.81 35.14
N GLU A 149 0.44 7.91 34.82
CA GLU A 149 1.27 8.02 33.61
C GLU A 149 0.44 7.87 32.32
N GLU A 150 -0.44 6.86 32.27
CA GLU A 150 -1.38 6.68 31.14
C GLU A 150 -2.36 7.85 31.04
N SER A 151 -2.81 8.38 32.18
CA SER A 151 -3.69 9.56 32.22
C SER A 151 -3.00 10.78 31.64
N ASP A 152 -1.75 11.03 32.00
CA ASP A 152 -1.01 12.18 31.49
C ASP A 152 -0.73 12.05 30.00
N ALA A 153 -0.36 10.85 29.53
CA ALA A 153 -0.11 10.59 28.11
C ALA A 153 -1.37 10.77 27.23
N THR A 154 -2.54 10.45 27.75
CA THR A 154 -3.81 10.47 27.01
C THR A 154 -4.57 11.79 27.16
N PHE A 155 -4.61 12.39 28.34
CA PHE A 155 -5.47 13.54 28.67
C PHE A 155 -4.75 14.89 28.70
N LYS A 156 -3.42 14.92 28.68
CA LYS A 156 -2.62 16.17 28.74
C LYS A 156 -1.88 16.46 27.43
N ALA A 157 -2.45 16.06 26.30
CA ALA A 157 -1.83 16.34 25.00
C ALA A 157 -1.89 17.84 24.69
N SER A 158 -0.86 18.33 23.99
CA SER A 158 -0.77 19.71 23.53
C SER A 158 -0.37 19.76 22.06
N LEU A 159 -0.83 20.81 21.37
CA LEU A 159 -0.49 21.05 19.97
C LEU A 159 0.97 21.46 19.84
N ALA A 160 1.64 20.90 18.84
CA ALA A 160 2.99 21.32 18.46
C ALA A 160 2.96 22.78 17.96
N GLY A 161 3.96 23.57 18.36
CA GLY A 161 4.10 24.98 17.99
C GLY A 161 3.38 25.93 18.95
N SER A 162 2.06 25.82 19.12
CA SER A 162 1.30 26.72 20.01
C SER A 162 1.36 26.35 21.49
N GLY A 163 1.59 25.07 21.80
CA GLY A 163 1.51 24.55 23.17
C GLY A 163 0.09 24.53 23.74
N GLU A 164 -0.93 24.80 22.92
CA GLU A 164 -2.33 24.80 23.34
C GLU A 164 -2.76 23.40 23.83
N GLY A 165 -3.50 23.36 24.94
CA GLY A 165 -4.01 22.14 25.58
C GLY A 165 -4.61 22.46 26.97
N PRO A 166 -4.97 21.44 27.77
CA PRO A 166 -4.83 20.02 27.49
C PRO A 166 -5.93 19.46 26.57
N TYR A 167 -5.58 18.46 25.77
CA TYR A 167 -6.50 17.69 24.95
C TYR A 167 -6.46 16.19 25.33
N LEU A 168 -7.63 15.56 25.25
CA LEU A 168 -7.79 14.11 25.22
C LEU A 168 -7.46 13.58 23.81
N ARG A 169 -6.51 12.66 23.73
CA ARG A 169 -6.23 11.86 22.53
C ARG A 169 -7.14 10.65 22.48
N THR A 170 -8.07 10.62 21.53
CA THR A 170 -9.04 9.52 21.42
C THR A 170 -8.45 8.26 20.80
N GLY A 171 -7.37 8.40 20.00
CA GLY A 171 -6.87 7.34 19.13
C GLY A 171 -7.79 6.99 17.96
N ASP A 172 -8.92 7.67 17.80
CA ASP A 172 -9.81 7.55 16.64
C ASP A 172 -9.33 8.50 15.53
N LEU A 173 -9.42 8.05 14.27
CA LEU A 173 -9.07 8.81 13.08
C LEU A 173 -10.33 9.35 12.41
N GLY A 174 -10.26 10.58 11.92
CA GLY A 174 -11.38 11.23 11.28
C GLY A 174 -11.04 12.61 10.71
N PHE A 175 -12.08 13.30 10.27
CA PHE A 175 -12.01 14.67 9.78
C PHE A 175 -13.32 15.41 10.05
N VAL A 176 -13.29 16.73 10.04
CA VAL A 176 -14.50 17.56 10.11
C VAL A 176 -14.87 18.06 8.73
N HIS A 177 -16.14 17.91 8.35
CA HIS A 177 -16.66 18.37 7.08
C HIS A 177 -18.03 19.01 7.26
N ARG A 178 -18.16 20.28 6.85
CA ARG A 178 -19.38 21.10 7.01
C ARG A 178 -19.93 21.09 8.46
N GLY A 179 -19.02 21.14 9.44
CA GLY A 179 -19.36 21.14 10.87
C GLY A 179 -19.49 19.75 11.49
N GLU A 180 -19.71 18.71 10.70
CA GLU A 180 -19.90 17.35 11.20
C GLU A 180 -18.58 16.56 11.27
N LEU A 181 -18.45 15.71 12.29
CA LEU A 181 -17.34 14.78 12.43
C LEU A 181 -17.59 13.51 11.61
N PHE A 182 -16.61 13.10 10.81
CA PHE A 182 -16.59 11.82 10.09
C PHE A 182 -15.45 10.98 10.62
N LEU A 183 -15.73 9.74 11.02
CA LEU A 183 -14.70 8.81 11.45
C LEU A 183 -14.27 7.91 10.30
N THR A 184 -12.97 7.69 10.21
CA THR A 184 -12.35 6.82 9.21
C THR A 184 -11.78 5.56 9.82
N GLY A 185 -11.49 5.52 11.13
CA GLY A 185 -10.99 4.31 11.79
C GLY A 185 -10.31 4.56 13.12
N ARG A 186 -9.44 3.64 13.56
CA ARG A 186 -8.61 3.78 14.76
C ARG A 186 -7.14 3.75 14.40
N LEU A 187 -6.36 4.64 15.00
CA LEU A 187 -4.92 4.76 14.77
C LEU A 187 -4.19 3.44 15.05
N LYS A 188 -4.48 2.80 16.18
CA LYS A 188 -3.83 1.55 16.59
C LYS A 188 -4.25 0.31 15.78
N ASP A 189 -5.38 0.40 15.08
CA ASP A 189 -5.90 -0.70 14.26
C ASP A 189 -5.57 -0.50 12.78
N LEU A 190 -4.98 0.64 12.40
CA LEU A 190 -4.66 0.97 11.01
C LEU A 190 -3.67 -0.06 10.44
N ILE A 191 -4.02 -0.66 9.30
CA ILE A 191 -3.17 -1.62 8.60
C ILE A 191 -2.40 -0.85 7.53
N ILE A 192 -1.07 -0.96 7.50
CA ILE A 192 -0.24 -0.25 6.53
C ILE A 192 0.53 -1.26 5.68
N VAL A 193 0.10 -1.45 4.44
CA VAL A 193 0.75 -2.38 3.51
C VAL A 193 1.31 -1.59 2.34
N ARG A 194 2.63 -1.71 2.13
CA ARG A 194 3.36 -1.02 1.05
C ARG A 194 3.15 0.51 1.05
N GLY A 195 3.06 1.10 2.24
CA GLY A 195 2.88 2.55 2.42
C GLY A 195 1.45 3.05 2.24
N ARG A 196 0.49 2.15 2.03
CA ARG A 196 -0.93 2.46 1.85
C ARG A 196 -1.74 2.05 3.08
N ASN A 197 -2.63 2.94 3.51
CA ASN A 197 -3.49 2.70 4.66
C ASN A 197 -4.72 1.87 4.28
N TYR A 198 -5.03 0.88 5.11
CA TYR A 198 -6.24 0.08 5.04
C TYR A 198 -6.94 0.10 6.39
N TYR A 199 -8.22 0.45 6.37
CA TYR A 199 -9.05 0.44 7.57
C TYR A 199 -9.65 -0.94 7.77
N PRO A 200 -9.41 -1.63 8.91
CA PRO A 200 -9.86 -3.00 9.10
C PRO A 200 -11.35 -3.23 8.88
N HIS A 201 -12.20 -2.31 9.35
CA HIS A 201 -13.65 -2.43 9.22
C HIS A 201 -14.12 -2.33 7.76
N ASP A 202 -13.40 -1.63 6.90
CA ASP A 202 -13.69 -1.59 5.47
C ASP A 202 -13.39 -2.93 4.81
N LEU A 203 -12.24 -3.54 5.16
CA LEU A 203 -11.87 -4.88 4.69
C LEU A 203 -12.88 -5.93 5.19
N GLU A 204 -13.26 -5.85 6.46
CA GLU A 204 -14.27 -6.74 7.07
C GLU A 204 -15.63 -6.58 6.39
N TRP A 205 -16.08 -5.33 6.17
CA TRP A 205 -17.35 -5.06 5.50
C TRP A 205 -17.37 -5.60 4.07
N THR A 206 -16.28 -5.41 3.33
CA THR A 206 -16.15 -5.90 1.96
C THR A 206 -16.19 -7.42 1.91
N ALA A 207 -15.46 -8.07 2.82
CA ALA A 207 -15.52 -9.52 2.98
C ALA A 207 -16.94 -9.99 3.31
N GLU A 208 -17.65 -9.31 4.22
CA GLU A 208 -19.05 -9.60 4.54
C GLU A 208 -19.97 -9.60 3.33
N GLN A 209 -19.81 -8.64 2.43
CA GLN A 209 -20.63 -8.54 1.22
C GLN A 209 -20.24 -9.58 0.16
N ALA A 210 -19.04 -10.14 0.22
CA ALA A 210 -18.53 -11.07 -0.78
C ALA A 210 -19.26 -12.43 -0.77
N HIS A 211 -19.80 -12.87 0.37
CA HIS A 211 -20.51 -14.16 0.43
C HIS A 211 -21.54 -14.26 1.57
N PRO A 212 -22.78 -14.74 1.32
CA PRO A 212 -23.84 -14.83 2.32
C PRO A 212 -23.58 -15.87 3.44
N GLY A 213 -22.58 -16.73 3.27
CA GLY A 213 -22.17 -17.72 4.26
C GLY A 213 -21.45 -17.12 5.48
N LEU A 214 -20.99 -15.87 5.39
CA LEU A 214 -20.32 -15.16 6.48
C LEU A 214 -21.33 -14.56 7.47
N ARG A 215 -20.96 -14.59 8.75
CA ARG A 215 -21.75 -13.98 9.80
C ARG A 215 -21.56 -12.48 9.80
N ARG A 216 -22.67 -11.74 9.72
CA ARG A 216 -22.63 -10.28 9.75
C ARG A 216 -22.04 -9.73 11.05
N GLY A 217 -21.15 -8.75 10.93
CA GLY A 217 -20.37 -8.18 12.03
C GLY A 217 -19.42 -9.18 12.69
N GLY A 218 -19.06 -10.27 12.00
CA GLY A 218 -18.23 -11.38 12.48
C GLY A 218 -16.81 -11.40 11.94
N GLY A 219 -16.31 -10.27 11.42
CA GLY A 219 -14.97 -10.14 10.86
C GLY A 219 -13.98 -9.50 11.82
N ALA A 220 -12.70 -9.88 11.69
CA ALA A 220 -11.56 -9.21 12.30
C ALA A 220 -10.40 -9.19 11.29
N ALA A 221 -10.04 -8.01 10.79
CA ALA A 221 -8.87 -7.78 9.96
C ALA A 221 -7.74 -7.15 10.79
N PHE A 222 -6.51 -7.62 10.58
CA PHE A 222 -5.31 -7.08 11.23
C PHE A 222 -4.06 -7.39 10.40
N SER A 223 -2.96 -6.68 10.65
CA SER A 223 -1.66 -7.02 10.08
C SER A 223 -0.84 -7.90 11.00
N ILE A 224 -0.01 -8.75 10.39
CA ILE A 224 1.07 -9.49 11.03
C ILE A 224 2.39 -9.11 10.38
N GLU A 225 3.48 -9.19 11.14
CA GLU A 225 4.82 -8.94 10.62
C GLU A 225 5.36 -10.21 9.94
N SER A 226 5.99 -10.04 8.77
CA SER A 226 6.67 -11.12 8.05
C SER A 226 8.04 -10.65 7.59
N GLU A 227 8.91 -11.59 7.19
CA GLU A 227 10.23 -11.27 6.59
C GLU A 227 10.13 -10.33 5.37
N THR A 228 8.98 -10.35 4.67
CA THR A 228 8.72 -9.53 3.48
C THR A 228 7.96 -8.23 3.77
N GLY A 229 7.71 -7.90 5.04
CA GLY A 229 6.93 -6.75 5.49
C GLY A 229 5.57 -7.11 6.09
N GLU A 230 4.73 -6.10 6.36
CA GLU A 230 3.37 -6.31 6.90
C GLU A 230 2.49 -7.08 5.92
N ARG A 231 1.78 -8.09 6.44
CA ARG A 231 0.82 -8.91 5.71
C ARG A 231 -0.54 -8.85 6.38
N VAL A 232 -1.61 -8.87 5.59
CA VAL A 232 -2.98 -8.80 6.12
C VAL A 232 -3.52 -10.19 6.44
N VAL A 233 -4.11 -10.34 7.61
CA VAL A 233 -4.88 -11.50 8.03
C VAL A 233 -6.33 -11.08 8.21
N LEU A 234 -7.25 -11.88 7.68
CA LEU A 234 -8.68 -11.72 7.86
C LEU A 234 -9.25 -12.98 8.51
N VAL A 235 -9.76 -12.82 9.72
CA VAL A 235 -10.49 -13.87 10.45
C VAL A 235 -11.98 -13.58 10.37
N TYR A 236 -12.79 -14.59 10.04
CA TYR A 236 -14.23 -14.40 9.85
C TYR A 236 -15.07 -15.55 10.42
N GLU A 237 -16.14 -15.21 11.13
CA GLU A 237 -17.14 -16.15 11.62
C GLU A 237 -18.10 -16.59 10.50
N ILE A 238 -18.50 -17.87 10.48
CA ILE A 238 -19.52 -18.38 9.55
C ILE A 238 -20.91 -18.51 10.22
N GLU A 239 -21.99 -18.31 9.46
CA GLU A 239 -23.38 -18.27 10.00
C GLU A 239 -23.96 -19.70 10.22
N LYS A 240 -23.50 -20.70 9.46
CA LYS A 240 -23.89 -22.12 9.56
C LYS A 240 -22.67 -23.01 9.31
N LYS A 241 -22.75 -24.29 9.70
CA LYS A 241 -21.74 -25.30 9.35
C LYS A 241 -21.78 -25.52 7.82
N LEU A 242 -20.95 -24.80 7.09
CA LEU A 242 -20.82 -24.93 5.63
C LEU A 242 -20.06 -26.23 5.31
N PRO A 243 -20.43 -26.96 4.24
CA PRO A 243 -19.60 -27.99 3.64
C PRO A 243 -18.20 -27.46 3.27
N GLU A 244 -17.22 -28.35 3.19
CA GLU A 244 -15.83 -27.98 2.88
C GLU A 244 -15.66 -27.34 1.49
N SER A 245 -16.42 -27.81 0.49
CA SER A 245 -16.49 -27.20 -0.85
C SER A 245 -16.87 -25.72 -0.79
N ASP A 246 -17.83 -25.38 0.06
CA ASP A 246 -18.40 -24.03 0.17
C ASP A 246 -17.45 -23.11 0.96
N MET A 247 -16.64 -23.67 1.87
CA MET A 247 -15.62 -22.89 2.61
C MET A 247 -14.51 -22.39 1.67
N SER A 248 -14.06 -23.23 0.72
CA SER A 248 -13.08 -22.82 -0.29
C SER A 248 -13.64 -21.72 -1.21
N GLU A 249 -14.91 -21.86 -1.62
CA GLU A 249 -15.62 -20.82 -2.39
C GLU A 249 -15.72 -19.50 -1.62
N VAL A 250 -16.11 -19.53 -0.34
CA VAL A 250 -16.17 -18.34 0.54
C VAL A 250 -14.83 -17.62 0.57
N MET A 251 -13.73 -18.35 0.83
CA MET A 251 -12.39 -17.75 0.91
C MET A 251 -11.94 -17.17 -0.44
N SER A 252 -12.28 -17.83 -1.56
CA SER A 252 -12.02 -17.34 -2.91
C SER A 252 -12.79 -16.05 -3.23
N CYS A 253 -14.07 -15.99 -2.86
CA CYS A 253 -14.90 -14.81 -3.03
C CYS A 253 -14.38 -13.62 -2.20
N ILE A 254 -13.98 -13.85 -0.95
CA ILE A 254 -13.34 -12.83 -0.10
C ILE A 254 -12.07 -12.28 -0.77
N ARG A 255 -11.17 -13.17 -1.21
CA ARG A 255 -9.91 -12.80 -1.86
C ARG A 255 -10.14 -11.97 -3.11
N ARG A 256 -11.09 -12.39 -3.95
CA ARG A 256 -11.45 -11.66 -5.17
C ARG A 256 -12.00 -10.27 -4.86
N ALA A 257 -12.94 -10.17 -3.92
CA ALA A 257 -13.52 -8.88 -3.54
C ALA A 257 -12.47 -7.90 -3.01
N LEU A 258 -11.57 -8.37 -2.14
CA LEU A 258 -10.51 -7.53 -1.58
C LEU A 258 -9.43 -7.16 -2.60
N ALA A 259 -9.08 -8.06 -3.52
CA ALA A 259 -8.17 -7.76 -4.60
C ALA A 259 -8.77 -6.74 -5.59
N ASP A 260 -10.03 -6.92 -5.98
CA ASP A 260 -10.73 -6.04 -6.93
C ASP A 260 -10.94 -4.62 -6.38
N GLU A 261 -11.18 -4.49 -5.08
CA GLU A 261 -11.56 -3.21 -4.47
C GLU A 261 -10.40 -2.45 -3.83
N TYR A 262 -9.38 -3.16 -3.32
CA TYR A 262 -8.27 -2.57 -2.57
C TYR A 262 -6.91 -2.83 -3.21
N GLU A 263 -6.85 -3.58 -4.32
CA GLU A 263 -5.59 -4.10 -4.89
C GLU A 263 -4.75 -4.84 -3.82
N LEU A 264 -5.44 -5.44 -2.86
CA LEU A 264 -4.86 -6.02 -1.66
C LEU A 264 -4.95 -7.54 -1.69
N GLU A 265 -3.79 -8.18 -1.67
CA GLU A 265 -3.69 -9.62 -1.46
C GLU A 265 -3.66 -9.94 0.04
N VAL A 266 -4.78 -10.44 0.55
CA VAL A 266 -4.83 -10.91 1.94
C VAL A 266 -3.94 -12.15 2.09
N HIS A 267 -3.05 -12.17 3.07
CA HIS A 267 -2.17 -13.32 3.29
C HIS A 267 -2.96 -14.51 3.84
N ASN A 268 -3.64 -14.37 4.98
CA ASN A 268 -4.47 -15.45 5.54
C ASN A 268 -5.94 -15.06 5.54
N VAL A 269 -6.79 -15.93 5.00
CA VAL A 269 -8.24 -15.91 5.26
C VAL A 269 -8.54 -17.09 6.16
N VAL A 270 -9.02 -16.83 7.37
CA VAL A 270 -9.29 -17.84 8.40
C VAL A 270 -10.77 -17.81 8.73
N LEU A 271 -11.47 -18.90 8.42
CA LEU A 271 -12.84 -19.10 8.83
C LEU A 271 -12.85 -19.74 10.22
N VAL A 272 -13.66 -19.20 11.13
CA VAL A 272 -13.81 -19.71 12.51
C VAL A 272 -15.27 -20.01 12.83
N LYS A 273 -15.48 -20.83 13.88
CA LYS A 273 -16.83 -21.15 14.37
C LYS A 273 -17.59 -19.87 14.76
N SER A 274 -18.91 -19.91 14.61
CA SER A 274 -19.77 -18.79 15.00
C SER A 274 -19.66 -18.50 16.50
N GLY A 275 -19.41 -17.25 16.86
CA GLY A 275 -19.38 -16.78 18.25
C GLY A 275 -18.05 -16.99 18.97
N THR A 276 -16.97 -17.31 18.25
CA THR A 276 -15.65 -17.54 18.85
C THR A 276 -14.69 -16.37 18.71
N ILE A 277 -14.99 -15.34 17.90
CA ILE A 277 -14.15 -14.14 17.90
C ILE A 277 -14.44 -13.33 19.17
N SER A 278 -13.37 -13.02 19.91
CA SER A 278 -13.42 -12.26 21.16
C SER A 278 -14.03 -10.87 20.97
N ARG A 279 -14.95 -10.51 21.85
CA ARG A 279 -15.69 -9.24 21.85
C ARG A 279 -15.69 -8.59 23.23
N THR A 280 -15.78 -7.26 23.26
CA THR A 280 -16.04 -6.52 24.50
C THR A 280 -17.44 -6.83 25.04
N SER A 281 -17.71 -6.45 26.29
CA SER A 281 -19.06 -6.52 26.88
C SER A 281 -20.12 -5.71 26.09
N SER A 282 -19.68 -4.71 25.33
CA SER A 282 -20.50 -3.93 24.39
C SER A 282 -20.65 -4.55 23.00
N GLY A 283 -20.07 -5.73 22.76
CA GLY A 283 -20.17 -6.48 21.51
C GLY A 283 -19.13 -6.15 20.44
N LYS A 284 -18.19 -5.23 20.73
CA LYS A 284 -17.17 -4.78 19.77
C LYS A 284 -16.09 -5.83 19.56
N ILE A 285 -15.67 -6.04 18.31
CA ILE A 285 -14.59 -6.98 17.97
C ILE A 285 -13.28 -6.54 18.64
N GLN A 286 -12.63 -7.45 19.36
CA GLN A 286 -11.30 -7.24 19.94
C GLN A 286 -10.22 -7.73 18.98
N ARG A 287 -9.91 -6.95 17.93
CA ARG A 287 -8.93 -7.31 16.88
C ARG A 287 -7.58 -7.75 17.44
N HIS A 288 -7.08 -7.05 18.46
CA HIS A 288 -5.82 -7.41 19.11
C HIS A 288 -5.85 -8.79 19.79
N VAL A 289 -6.96 -9.16 20.44
CA VAL A 289 -7.14 -10.50 21.02
C VAL A 289 -7.22 -11.53 19.90
N CYS A 290 -8.00 -11.24 18.85
CA CYS A 290 -8.11 -12.13 17.69
C CYS A 290 -6.76 -12.36 17.00
N ARG A 291 -5.93 -11.32 16.89
CA ARG A 291 -4.54 -11.41 16.41
C ARG A 291 -3.69 -12.30 17.31
N ALA A 292 -3.73 -12.08 18.63
CA ALA A 292 -2.98 -12.92 19.58
C ALA A 292 -3.45 -14.40 19.54
N ASP A 293 -4.75 -14.64 19.42
CA ASP A 293 -5.32 -15.98 19.27
C ASP A 293 -4.91 -16.62 17.94
N PHE A 294 -4.78 -15.84 16.87
CA PHE A 294 -4.24 -16.30 15.59
C PHE A 294 -2.76 -16.69 15.70
N GLU A 295 -1.92 -15.79 16.22
CA GLU A 295 -0.48 -15.99 16.38
C GLU A 295 -0.15 -17.15 17.33
N SER A 296 -1.00 -17.40 18.33
CA SER A 296 -0.85 -18.52 19.27
C SER A 296 -1.58 -19.81 18.86
N GLY A 297 -2.30 -19.82 17.73
CA GLY A 297 -3.02 -20.99 17.23
C GLY A 297 -4.25 -21.39 18.06
N GLN A 298 -4.84 -20.46 18.81
CA GLN A 298 -5.99 -20.69 19.72
C GLN A 298 -7.35 -20.46 19.06
N LEU A 299 -7.38 -19.97 17.82
CA LEU A 299 -8.63 -19.77 17.08
C LEU A 299 -9.38 -21.10 16.86
N ALA A 300 -10.71 -21.05 16.96
CA ALA A 300 -11.59 -22.17 16.63
C ALA A 300 -11.77 -22.30 15.10
N VAL A 301 -10.67 -22.57 14.40
CA VAL A 301 -10.58 -22.64 12.94
C VAL A 301 -11.48 -23.75 12.38
N VAL A 302 -12.20 -23.44 11.31
CA VAL A 302 -12.97 -24.39 10.49
C VAL A 302 -12.48 -24.47 9.05
N GLY A 303 -11.75 -23.46 8.58
CA GLY A 303 -11.06 -23.48 7.29
C GLY A 303 -10.02 -22.36 7.25
N THR A 304 -8.90 -22.61 6.58
CA THR A 304 -7.83 -21.61 6.41
C THR A 304 -7.36 -21.64 4.96
N SER A 305 -7.16 -20.46 4.40
CA SER A 305 -6.49 -20.26 3.13
C SER A 305 -5.35 -19.28 3.35
N THR A 306 -4.11 -19.78 3.22
CA THR A 306 -2.91 -18.95 3.32
C THR A 306 -2.32 -18.77 1.93
N LEU A 307 -2.08 -17.52 1.56
CA LEU A 307 -1.47 -17.14 0.29
C LEU A 307 -0.01 -17.60 0.31
N GLY A 308 0.33 -18.54 -0.57
CA GLY A 308 1.66 -19.13 -0.66
C GLY A 308 1.89 -20.36 0.23
N ALA A 309 0.92 -20.78 1.05
CA ALA A 309 1.00 -22.10 1.65
C ALA A 309 0.61 -23.15 0.61
N THR A 310 1.54 -24.03 0.28
CA THR A 310 1.25 -25.38 -0.19
C THR A 310 0.32 -26.07 0.81
N GLU A 311 -0.59 -26.92 0.32
CA GLU A 311 -1.32 -27.90 1.12
C GLU A 311 -0.31 -28.88 1.76
N GLU A 312 0.41 -28.42 2.79
CA GLU A 312 1.53 -29.16 3.40
C GLU A 312 1.30 -29.57 4.85
N GLU A 313 0.14 -29.28 5.47
CA GLU A 313 -0.07 -29.65 6.88
C GLU A 313 -1.25 -30.55 7.19
N GLN A 314 -2.01 -31.07 6.20
CA GLN A 314 -2.98 -32.14 6.47
C GLN A 314 -2.98 -33.21 5.37
N ASN A 315 -2.47 -34.40 5.75
CA ASN A 315 -2.53 -35.73 5.10
C ASN A 315 -1.52 -36.07 3.98
N ILE A 316 -0.61 -37.00 4.34
CA ILE A 316 0.03 -38.06 3.54
C ILE A 316 0.42 -37.70 2.09
N GLU A 317 1.72 -37.52 1.85
CA GLU A 317 2.36 -37.34 0.54
C GLU A 317 1.88 -38.32 -0.54
N PRO A 318 1.33 -37.83 -1.66
CA PRO A 318 1.30 -38.58 -2.91
C PRO A 318 2.48 -38.13 -3.80
N LEU A 319 3.27 -39.10 -4.28
CA LEU A 319 4.33 -38.97 -5.32
C LEU A 319 3.84 -38.36 -6.67
N SER A 320 2.62 -37.81 -6.73
CA SER A 320 2.00 -37.15 -7.88
C SER A 320 2.27 -35.68 -8.04
N GLU A 321 2.83 -35.02 -7.03
CA GLU A 321 3.00 -33.57 -7.02
C GLU A 321 4.39 -33.08 -7.41
N LEU A 322 5.39 -33.96 -7.57
CA LEU A 322 6.74 -33.57 -7.99
C LEU A 322 6.87 -33.42 -9.51
N PRO A 323 7.78 -32.57 -10.04
CA PRO A 323 8.10 -32.49 -11.47
C PRO A 323 8.43 -33.86 -12.08
N ARG A 324 7.61 -34.32 -13.03
CA ARG A 324 7.70 -35.66 -13.64
C ARG A 324 8.33 -35.61 -15.02
N THR A 325 7.89 -34.68 -15.85
CA THR A 325 8.32 -34.63 -17.26
C THR A 325 9.71 -33.98 -17.40
N PRO A 326 10.45 -34.26 -18.48
CA PRO A 326 11.73 -33.59 -18.73
C PRO A 326 11.61 -32.05 -18.81
N VAL A 327 10.48 -31.55 -19.31
CA VAL A 327 10.17 -30.10 -19.35
C VAL A 327 9.90 -29.58 -17.95
N GLU A 328 9.08 -30.27 -17.16
CA GLU A 328 8.83 -29.91 -15.76
C GLU A 328 10.14 -29.88 -14.96
N LYS A 329 11.06 -30.84 -15.11
CA LYS A 329 12.32 -30.83 -14.35
C LYS A 329 13.22 -29.63 -14.67
N LYS A 330 13.40 -29.31 -15.94
CA LYS A 330 14.20 -28.14 -16.36
C LYS A 330 13.53 -26.82 -16.00
N LEU A 331 12.20 -26.75 -16.05
CA LEU A 331 11.46 -25.57 -15.64
C LEU A 331 11.53 -25.38 -14.12
N ALA A 332 11.63 -26.47 -13.36
CA ALA A 332 11.77 -26.45 -11.91
C ALA A 332 13.10 -25.79 -11.52
N ASP A 333 14.18 -26.12 -12.22
CA ASP A 333 15.49 -25.49 -12.02
C ASP A 333 15.40 -23.97 -12.27
N ILE A 334 14.75 -23.53 -13.35
CA ILE A 334 14.55 -22.11 -13.65
C ILE A 334 13.77 -21.39 -12.54
N TRP A 335 12.66 -21.98 -12.08
CA TRP A 335 11.87 -21.40 -10.99
C TRP A 335 12.65 -21.34 -9.69
N GLN A 336 13.44 -22.38 -9.39
CA GLN A 336 14.26 -22.44 -8.19
C GLN A 336 15.30 -21.31 -8.18
N GLU A 337 15.96 -21.07 -9.32
CA GLU A 337 16.95 -20.00 -9.47
C GLU A 337 16.35 -18.58 -9.49
N VAL A 338 15.09 -18.40 -9.91
CA VAL A 338 14.45 -17.07 -9.95
C VAL A 338 13.81 -16.73 -8.61
N LEU A 339 13.16 -17.71 -7.97
CA LEU A 339 12.39 -17.51 -6.75
C LEU A 339 13.23 -17.76 -5.47
N GLU A 340 14.48 -18.22 -5.60
CA GLU A 340 15.38 -18.55 -4.48
C GLU A 340 14.73 -19.50 -3.44
N GLY A 341 13.93 -20.47 -3.91
CA GLY A 341 13.10 -21.34 -3.09
C GLY A 341 13.39 -22.85 -3.26
N PRO A 342 12.58 -23.74 -2.63
CA PRO A 342 12.63 -25.19 -2.88
C PRO A 342 12.07 -25.55 -4.28
N GLN A 343 12.23 -26.81 -4.71
CA GLN A 343 11.69 -27.24 -6.00
C GLN A 343 10.16 -27.06 -6.07
N PRO A 344 9.63 -26.46 -7.16
CA PRO A 344 8.21 -26.23 -7.30
C PRO A 344 7.44 -27.55 -7.47
N ARG A 345 6.31 -27.66 -6.77
CA ARG A 345 5.32 -28.72 -7.02
C ARG A 345 4.60 -28.47 -8.35
N ARG A 346 4.04 -29.52 -8.96
CA ARG A 346 3.31 -29.45 -10.23
C ARG A 346 2.15 -28.46 -10.21
N HIS A 347 1.50 -28.24 -9.07
CA HIS A 347 0.39 -27.30 -8.96
C HIS A 347 0.79 -25.99 -8.26
N ALA A 348 2.09 -25.80 -8.00
CA ALA A 348 2.61 -24.57 -7.41
C ALA A 348 2.25 -23.37 -8.29
N ASN A 349 1.62 -22.36 -7.71
CA ASN A 349 1.31 -21.12 -8.41
C ASN A 349 2.51 -20.17 -8.33
N PHE A 350 2.93 -19.63 -9.48
CA PHE A 350 4.09 -18.76 -9.62
C PHE A 350 4.02 -17.53 -8.70
N PHE A 351 2.87 -16.86 -8.66
CA PHE A 351 2.68 -15.65 -7.87
C PHE A 351 2.51 -15.96 -6.39
N ALA A 352 1.96 -17.13 -6.06
CA ALA A 352 1.86 -17.59 -4.67
C ALA A 352 3.23 -17.88 -4.05
N HIS A 353 4.25 -18.19 -4.85
CA HIS A 353 5.62 -18.48 -4.38
C HIS A 353 6.52 -17.24 -4.40
N GLY A 354 5.94 -16.05 -4.23
CA GLY A 354 6.69 -14.78 -4.23
C GLY A 354 7.01 -14.24 -5.63
N GLY A 355 6.56 -14.91 -6.69
CA GLY A 355 6.63 -14.42 -8.05
C GLY A 355 5.85 -13.12 -8.22
N ASN A 356 6.43 -12.16 -8.93
CA ASN A 356 5.80 -10.90 -9.30
C ASN A 356 6.10 -10.62 -10.77
N SER A 357 5.59 -9.52 -11.36
CA SER A 357 5.79 -9.23 -12.79
C SER A 357 7.27 -9.16 -13.20
N LEU A 358 8.16 -8.75 -12.29
CA LEU A 358 9.61 -8.71 -12.56
C LEU A 358 10.20 -10.13 -12.58
N LEU A 359 9.87 -10.96 -11.59
CA LEU A 359 10.31 -12.36 -11.54
C LEU A 359 9.68 -13.17 -12.68
N ALA A 360 8.44 -12.87 -13.06
CA ALA A 360 7.77 -13.46 -14.22
C ALA A 360 8.54 -13.14 -15.50
N ALA A 361 8.96 -11.88 -15.70
CA ALA A 361 9.79 -11.50 -16.84
C ALA A 361 11.15 -12.24 -16.84
N GLN A 362 11.76 -12.44 -15.67
CA GLN A 362 12.98 -13.24 -15.55
C GLN A 362 12.76 -14.72 -15.88
N VAL A 363 11.65 -15.32 -15.44
CA VAL A 363 11.28 -16.69 -15.80
C VAL A 363 11.04 -16.80 -17.31
N VAL A 364 10.32 -15.87 -17.94
CA VAL A 364 10.11 -15.86 -19.40
C VAL A 364 11.45 -15.81 -20.15
N ALA A 365 12.36 -14.93 -19.72
CA ALA A 365 13.68 -14.81 -20.34
C ALA A 365 14.48 -16.12 -20.23
N ARG A 366 14.48 -16.76 -19.06
CA ARG A 366 15.18 -18.05 -18.86
C ARG A 366 14.50 -19.22 -19.58
N ILE A 367 13.17 -19.22 -19.70
CA ILE A 367 12.45 -20.23 -20.51
C ILE A 367 12.87 -20.14 -21.96
N LEU A 368 13.02 -18.93 -22.50
CA LEU A 368 13.54 -18.75 -23.84
C LEU A 368 14.97 -19.30 -23.98
N ASP A 369 15.85 -19.00 -23.03
CA ASP A 369 17.24 -19.46 -23.08
C ASP A 369 17.35 -20.99 -23.03
N VAL A 370 16.54 -21.65 -22.17
CA VAL A 370 16.64 -23.10 -21.91
C VAL A 370 15.82 -23.94 -22.87
N PHE A 371 14.64 -23.46 -23.29
CA PHE A 371 13.69 -24.22 -24.13
C PHE A 371 13.54 -23.67 -25.55
N HIS A 372 14.11 -22.50 -25.86
CA HIS A 372 13.96 -21.82 -27.15
C HIS A 372 12.48 -21.60 -27.54
N VAL A 373 11.63 -21.40 -26.52
CA VAL A 373 10.21 -21.08 -26.65
C VAL A 373 10.00 -19.64 -26.22
N GLU A 374 9.46 -18.82 -27.11
CA GLU A 374 9.06 -17.45 -26.79
C GLU A 374 7.65 -17.47 -26.18
N LEU A 375 7.52 -16.87 -25.00
CA LEU A 375 6.25 -16.72 -24.30
C LEU A 375 5.98 -15.23 -24.06
N PRO A 376 4.81 -14.71 -24.44
CA PRO A 376 4.41 -13.41 -23.92
C PRO A 376 4.22 -13.52 -22.41
N LEU A 377 4.57 -12.44 -21.68
CA LEU A 377 4.48 -12.41 -20.22
C LEU A 377 3.08 -12.76 -19.70
N SER A 378 2.04 -12.45 -20.48
CA SER A 378 0.64 -12.78 -20.16
C SER A 378 0.43 -14.28 -19.95
N VAL A 379 1.22 -15.16 -20.59
CA VAL A 379 1.09 -16.61 -20.43
C VAL A 379 1.39 -17.06 -19.00
N ILE A 380 2.27 -16.37 -18.27
CA ILE A 380 2.48 -16.68 -16.85
C ILE A 380 1.24 -16.32 -16.02
N PHE A 381 0.49 -15.29 -16.40
CA PHE A 381 -0.77 -14.91 -15.75
C PHE A 381 -1.93 -15.82 -16.14
N GLU A 382 -1.97 -16.28 -17.40
CA GLU A 382 -2.99 -17.21 -17.91
C GLU A 382 -2.76 -18.64 -17.40
N CYS A 383 -1.50 -19.05 -17.25
CA CYS A 383 -1.06 -20.36 -16.79
C CYS A 383 -0.21 -20.21 -15.52
N PRO A 384 -0.79 -19.76 -14.39
CA PRO A 384 -0.01 -19.40 -13.22
C PRO A 384 0.51 -20.62 -12.45
N THR A 385 -0.01 -21.82 -12.71
CA THR A 385 0.48 -23.06 -12.09
C THR A 385 1.65 -23.66 -12.86
N PHE A 386 2.60 -24.25 -12.14
CA PHE A 386 3.83 -24.81 -12.68
C PHE A 386 3.58 -25.84 -13.80
N SER A 387 2.62 -26.74 -13.62
CA SER A 387 2.26 -27.75 -14.62
C SER A 387 1.54 -27.15 -15.82
N ALA A 388 0.72 -26.11 -15.65
CA ALA A 388 0.08 -25.42 -16.76
C ALA A 388 1.11 -24.68 -17.62
N LEU A 389 2.07 -24.00 -16.98
CA LEU A 389 3.19 -23.36 -17.67
C LEU A 389 4.07 -24.39 -18.37
N ALA A 390 4.41 -25.49 -17.69
CA ALA A 390 5.18 -26.60 -18.28
C ALA A 390 4.46 -27.24 -19.47
N ALA A 391 3.12 -27.39 -19.41
CA ALA A 391 2.32 -27.89 -20.51
C ALA A 391 2.36 -26.95 -21.71
N ARG A 392 2.22 -25.63 -21.50
CA ARG A 392 2.36 -24.64 -22.59
C ARG A 392 3.76 -24.59 -23.19
N VAL A 393 4.80 -24.64 -22.37
CA VAL A 393 6.18 -24.74 -22.85
C VAL A 393 6.36 -26.02 -23.67
N SER A 394 5.83 -27.15 -23.20
CA SER A 394 5.91 -28.43 -23.90
C SER A 394 5.17 -28.40 -25.24
N GLU A 395 3.97 -27.85 -25.29
CA GLU A 395 3.16 -27.75 -26.50
C GLU A 395 3.85 -26.89 -27.57
N LEU A 396 4.41 -25.75 -27.17
CA LEU A 396 5.15 -24.86 -28.08
C LEU A 396 6.51 -25.41 -28.49
N SER A 397 7.15 -26.21 -27.64
CA SER A 397 8.41 -26.88 -27.97
C SER A 397 8.22 -28.05 -28.96
N THR A 398 7.04 -28.70 -28.95
CA THR A 398 6.71 -29.83 -29.82
C THR A 398 6.02 -29.42 -31.12
N GLY A 399 5.32 -28.28 -31.13
CA GLY A 399 4.61 -27.74 -32.30
C GLY A 399 5.49 -27.08 -33.37
N LYS A 400 6.81 -26.94 -33.17
CA LYS A 400 7.72 -26.30 -34.13
C LYS A 400 8.10 -27.14 -35.37
N THR A 401 7.54 -28.34 -35.55
CA THR A 401 7.96 -29.25 -36.65
C THR A 401 6.94 -29.42 -37.79
N THR A 402 5.79 -28.73 -37.80
CA THR A 402 4.84 -28.90 -38.91
C THR A 402 4.20 -27.60 -39.40
N THR A 403 4.46 -27.37 -40.70
CA THR A 403 3.66 -26.66 -41.72
C THR A 403 3.73 -25.14 -41.82
N GLU A 404 4.59 -24.71 -42.75
CA GLU A 404 4.30 -23.70 -43.77
C GLU A 404 2.93 -23.94 -44.45
N THR A 405 2.31 -22.85 -44.92
CA THR A 405 1.09 -22.72 -45.76
C THR A 405 -0.30 -22.86 -45.10
N ALA A 406 -0.91 -21.73 -44.72
CA ALA A 406 -1.96 -21.05 -45.50
C ALA A 406 -2.55 -19.86 -44.71
N VAL A 407 -2.76 -18.76 -45.42
CA VAL A 407 -3.13 -17.42 -44.94
C VAL A 407 -4.66 -17.28 -44.89
N GLU A 408 -5.18 -16.58 -43.88
CA GLU A 408 -6.14 -15.45 -43.98
C GLU A 408 -6.99 -15.29 -42.70
N GLY A 409 -6.83 -14.14 -42.03
CA GLY A 409 -7.81 -13.64 -41.06
C GLY A 409 -7.21 -13.21 -39.72
N LEU A 410 -7.10 -11.89 -39.54
CA LEU A 410 -6.80 -11.15 -38.31
C LEU A 410 -5.30 -11.05 -37.95
N GLY A 411 -4.77 -9.83 -38.15
CA GLY A 411 -3.40 -9.47 -37.83
C GLY A 411 -3.11 -9.65 -36.33
N SER A 412 -2.22 -10.60 -36.03
CA SER A 412 -1.50 -10.65 -34.77
C SER A 412 -0.03 -10.91 -35.07
N SER A 413 0.78 -10.11 -34.39
CA SER A 413 2.23 -10.00 -34.39
C SER A 413 2.99 -11.30 -34.69
N GLY A 414 3.75 -11.27 -35.79
CA GLY A 414 4.66 -12.35 -36.16
C GLY A 414 5.78 -12.54 -35.13
N CYS A 415 6.12 -13.81 -34.94
CA CYS A 415 7.38 -14.37 -34.41
C CYS A 415 8.52 -13.34 -34.38
N GLY A 416 8.83 -12.80 -33.20
CA GLY A 416 9.91 -11.84 -33.00
C GLY A 416 11.24 -12.58 -32.85
N LEU A 417 12.17 -12.35 -33.77
CA LEU A 417 13.57 -12.70 -33.54
C LEU A 417 14.05 -11.97 -32.29
N GLN A 418 14.19 -12.65 -31.15
CA GLN A 418 14.80 -12.04 -29.96
C GLN A 418 16.29 -11.86 -30.20
N ILE A 419 16.67 -10.63 -30.53
CA ILE A 419 18.06 -10.18 -30.54
C ILE A 419 18.53 -10.21 -29.08
N PRO A 420 19.59 -10.95 -28.71
CA PRO A 420 20.09 -10.93 -27.33
C PRO A 420 20.58 -9.54 -26.95
N LEU A 421 20.41 -9.16 -25.68
CA LEU A 421 20.99 -7.94 -25.14
C LEU A 421 22.53 -8.08 -25.16
N VAL A 422 23.19 -7.39 -26.08
CA VAL A 422 24.65 -7.37 -26.19
C VAL A 422 25.16 -6.04 -25.64
N PRO A 423 26.16 -6.05 -24.73
CA PRO A 423 26.77 -4.82 -24.27
C PRO A 423 27.33 -4.02 -25.45
N LEU A 424 27.04 -2.72 -25.48
CA LEU A 424 27.56 -1.79 -26.47
C LEU A 424 29.09 -1.82 -26.47
N SER A 425 29.68 -1.78 -27.67
CA SER A 425 31.12 -1.60 -27.85
C SER A 425 31.58 -0.32 -27.14
N PRO A 426 32.84 -0.25 -26.67
CA PRO A 426 33.40 0.98 -26.11
C PRO A 426 33.25 2.19 -27.04
N GLU A 427 33.37 2.02 -28.36
CA GLU A 427 33.18 3.11 -29.32
C GLU A 427 31.72 3.58 -29.37
N SER A 428 30.75 2.66 -29.44
CA SER A 428 29.32 3.00 -29.45
C SER A 428 28.88 3.68 -28.16
N ARG A 429 29.51 3.33 -27.03
CA ARG A 429 29.20 3.89 -25.70
C ARG A 429 29.75 5.31 -25.49
N GLN A 430 30.78 5.71 -26.24
CA GLN A 430 31.30 7.08 -26.23
C GLN A 430 30.54 8.02 -27.18
N GLY A 431 29.64 7.48 -28.01
CA GLY A 431 28.81 8.23 -28.94
C GLY A 431 27.42 8.55 -28.39
N ARG A 432 26.56 9.03 -29.29
CA ARG A 432 25.16 9.31 -29.01
C ARG A 432 24.36 8.01 -29.00
N MET A 433 23.72 7.75 -27.87
CA MET A 433 22.93 6.54 -27.67
C MET A 433 21.45 6.88 -27.78
N PRO A 434 20.64 5.94 -28.32
CA PRO A 434 19.21 6.14 -28.38
C PRO A 434 18.62 6.19 -26.97
N LEU A 435 17.58 7.00 -26.79
CA LEU A 435 16.75 6.95 -25.59
C LEU A 435 15.88 5.68 -25.61
N SER A 436 15.63 5.08 -24.45
CA SER A 436 14.58 4.07 -24.32
C SER A 436 13.21 4.69 -24.63
N PHE A 437 12.18 3.89 -24.96
CA PHE A 437 10.84 4.43 -25.22
C PHE A 437 10.29 5.22 -24.02
N ALA A 438 10.57 4.77 -22.79
CA ALA A 438 10.21 5.47 -21.57
C ALA A 438 10.94 6.82 -21.46
N GLN A 439 12.24 6.85 -21.75
CA GLN A 439 13.03 8.08 -21.76
C GLN A 439 12.57 9.03 -22.87
N GLN A 440 12.19 8.55 -24.05
CA GLN A 440 11.65 9.39 -25.12
C GLN A 440 10.36 10.10 -24.71
N ARG A 441 9.44 9.38 -24.05
CA ARG A 441 8.20 9.98 -23.54
C ARG A 441 8.49 11.09 -22.54
N LEU A 442 9.38 10.83 -21.58
CA LEU A 442 9.75 11.81 -20.57
C LEU A 442 10.51 13.00 -21.18
N TRP A 443 11.39 12.74 -22.14
CA TRP A 443 12.10 13.77 -22.90
C TRP A 443 11.13 14.66 -23.66
N PHE A 444 10.12 14.10 -24.33
CA PHE A 444 9.08 14.87 -25.00
C PHE A 444 8.32 15.77 -24.03
N LEU A 445 7.93 15.25 -22.85
CA LEU A 445 7.25 16.06 -21.84
C LEU A 445 8.12 17.22 -21.34
N GLU A 446 9.43 17.01 -21.21
CA GLU A 446 10.38 18.07 -20.86
C GLU A 446 10.47 19.15 -21.95
N GLN A 447 10.42 18.78 -23.23
CA GLN A 447 10.41 19.76 -24.33
C GLN A 447 9.12 20.60 -24.35
N VAL A 448 7.99 20.03 -23.90
CA VAL A 448 6.71 20.75 -23.82
C VAL A 448 6.65 21.69 -22.61
N HIS A 449 7.25 21.29 -21.48
CA HIS A 449 7.29 22.09 -20.24
C HIS A 449 8.73 22.21 -19.67
N PRO A 450 9.62 22.99 -20.32
CA PRO A 450 11.02 23.08 -19.90
C PRO A 450 11.16 23.62 -18.47
N GLY A 451 11.97 22.92 -17.67
CA GLY A 451 12.29 23.32 -16.29
C GLY A 451 11.19 23.03 -15.27
N SER A 452 10.21 22.19 -15.61
CA SER A 452 9.18 21.73 -14.68
C SER A 452 9.74 20.73 -13.66
N SER A 453 9.38 20.91 -12.38
CA SER A 453 9.76 19.96 -11.33
C SER A 453 8.84 18.73 -11.24
N ILE A 454 7.85 18.59 -12.12
CA ILE A 454 6.87 17.48 -12.07
C ILE A 454 7.52 16.10 -12.20
N ASN A 455 8.69 16.05 -12.85
CA ASN A 455 9.48 14.85 -13.06
C ASN A 455 10.68 14.75 -12.12
N HIS A 456 10.67 15.49 -11.00
CA HIS A 456 11.66 15.33 -9.95
C HIS A 456 11.19 14.27 -8.95
N ILE A 457 12.13 13.45 -8.49
CA ILE A 457 11.94 12.58 -7.33
C ILE A 457 12.84 13.12 -6.22
N SER A 458 12.25 13.69 -5.17
CA SER A 458 12.97 14.25 -4.02
C SER A 458 12.62 13.50 -2.74
N MET A 459 13.62 13.17 -1.94
CA MET A 459 13.44 12.53 -0.63
C MET A 459 14.43 13.08 0.41
N GLY A 460 14.05 13.04 1.68
CA GLY A 460 14.92 13.35 2.81
C GLY A 460 15.09 12.13 3.72
N VAL A 461 16.33 11.76 4.01
CA VAL A 461 16.68 10.66 4.92
C VAL A 461 17.27 11.26 6.19
N ARG A 462 16.57 11.10 7.32
CA ARG A 462 17.05 11.60 8.61
C ARG A 462 18.00 10.58 9.24
N ILE A 463 19.22 11.00 9.52
CA ILE A 463 20.30 10.18 10.07
C ILE A 463 20.55 10.62 11.51
N ARG A 464 20.59 9.65 12.42
CA ARG A 464 20.90 9.87 13.84
C ARG A 464 22.23 9.21 14.20
N GLY A 465 23.06 9.94 14.91
CA GLY A 465 24.41 9.55 15.29
C GLY A 465 25.49 10.27 14.47
N PRO A 466 26.76 9.96 14.74
CA PRO A 466 27.89 10.59 14.07
C PRO A 466 27.90 10.22 12.59
N LEU A 467 28.13 11.21 11.73
CA LEU A 467 28.21 11.05 10.28
C LEU A 467 29.56 11.57 9.78
N ASN A 468 30.27 10.75 9.00
CA ASN A 468 31.47 11.17 8.31
C ASN A 468 31.10 11.64 6.89
N SER A 469 31.09 12.96 6.69
CA SER A 469 30.73 13.57 5.41
C SER A 469 31.67 13.19 4.27
N GLU A 470 32.95 13.00 4.56
CA GLU A 470 33.96 12.60 3.55
C GLU A 470 33.72 11.16 3.08
N THR A 471 33.44 10.24 4.00
CA THR A 471 33.06 8.87 3.66
C THR A 471 31.76 8.85 2.84
N LEU A 472 30.76 9.65 3.23
CA LEU A 472 29.50 9.75 2.50
C LEU A 472 29.71 10.23 1.06
N GLU A 473 30.53 11.26 0.88
CA GLU A 473 30.85 11.80 -0.44
C GLU A 473 31.59 10.79 -1.31
N ARG A 474 32.57 10.05 -0.76
CA ARG A 474 33.23 8.94 -1.47
C ARG A 474 32.24 7.85 -1.86
N SER A 475 31.34 7.45 -0.97
CA SER A 475 30.33 6.43 -1.25
C SER A 475 29.41 6.83 -2.40
N VAL A 476 28.92 8.07 -2.41
CA VAL A 476 28.10 8.57 -3.53
C VAL A 476 28.90 8.60 -4.83
N GLN A 477 30.17 9.00 -4.77
CA GLN A 477 31.06 9.04 -5.93
C GLN A 477 31.30 7.64 -6.53
N GLU A 478 31.41 6.59 -5.71
CA GLU A 478 31.52 5.20 -6.18
C GLU A 478 30.24 4.73 -6.90
N ILE A 479 29.07 5.10 -6.39
CA ILE A 479 27.79 4.78 -7.05
C ILE A 479 27.72 5.47 -8.41
N ILE A 480 28.14 6.75 -8.51
CA ILE A 480 28.19 7.49 -9.78
C ILE A 480 29.16 6.84 -10.77
N ARG A 481 30.32 6.33 -10.30
CA ARG A 481 31.26 5.59 -11.14
C ARG A 481 30.65 4.29 -11.66
N ARG A 482 29.92 3.58 -10.80
CA ARG A 482 29.31 2.27 -11.06
C ARG A 482 28.12 2.34 -12.03
N HIS A 483 27.27 3.34 -11.90
CA HIS A 483 26.02 3.48 -12.67
C HIS A 483 26.12 4.61 -13.68
N GLU A 484 26.23 4.26 -14.96
CA GLU A 484 26.42 5.25 -16.03
C GLU A 484 25.28 6.25 -16.17
N ILE A 485 24.07 5.80 -15.82
CA ILE A 485 22.86 6.62 -15.91
C ILE A 485 22.95 7.89 -15.04
N LEU A 486 23.68 7.85 -13.92
CA LEU A 486 23.89 9.00 -13.03
C LEU A 486 24.83 10.06 -13.62
N ARG A 487 25.64 9.68 -14.61
CA ARG A 487 26.56 10.54 -15.36
C ARG A 487 26.14 10.72 -16.83
N THR A 488 24.87 10.42 -17.13
CA THR A 488 24.29 10.56 -18.46
C THR A 488 23.67 11.94 -18.64
N ARG A 489 23.94 12.55 -19.80
CA ARG A 489 23.35 13.80 -20.28
C ARG A 489 22.37 13.50 -21.40
N PHE A 490 21.38 14.37 -21.58
CA PHE A 490 20.34 14.22 -22.57
C PHE A 490 20.28 15.48 -23.41
N SER A 491 20.26 15.31 -24.72
CA SER A 491 20.17 16.40 -25.68
C SER A 491 19.34 15.98 -26.88
N SER A 492 19.07 16.92 -27.79
CA SER A 492 18.38 16.64 -29.04
C SER A 492 19.10 17.28 -30.22
N GLU A 493 19.10 16.56 -31.34
CA GLU A 493 19.52 17.12 -32.63
C GLU A 493 18.43 16.81 -33.66
N ARG A 494 18.02 17.83 -34.42
CA ARG A 494 16.98 17.72 -35.47
C ARG A 494 15.66 17.10 -34.98
N GLY A 495 15.32 17.29 -33.70
CA GLY A 495 14.08 16.79 -33.10
C GLY A 495 14.18 15.39 -32.49
N GLU A 496 15.31 14.69 -32.66
CA GLU A 496 15.54 13.37 -32.05
C GLU A 496 16.37 13.51 -30.77
N GLY A 497 15.83 13.02 -29.66
CA GLY A 497 16.53 12.97 -28.37
C GLY A 497 17.55 11.83 -28.31
N PHE A 498 18.70 12.09 -27.72
CA PHE A 498 19.76 11.11 -27.49
C PHE A 498 20.41 11.28 -26.11
N ALA A 499 21.06 10.22 -25.64
CA ALA A 499 21.79 10.17 -24.38
C ALA A 499 23.30 10.09 -24.64
N GLU A 500 24.09 10.77 -23.81
CA GLU A 500 25.55 10.74 -23.82
C GLU A 500 26.08 10.49 -22.41
N VAL A 501 26.88 9.44 -22.24
CA VAL A 501 27.48 9.09 -20.96
C VAL A 501 28.80 9.86 -20.79
N SER A 502 28.89 10.70 -19.76
CA SER A 502 30.11 11.46 -19.47
C SER A 502 31.15 10.56 -18.81
N GLY A 503 32.41 10.59 -19.28
CA GLY A 503 33.49 9.76 -18.75
C GLY A 503 33.79 9.98 -17.26
N GLU A 504 33.65 11.22 -16.79
CA GLU A 504 33.77 11.59 -15.38
C GLU A 504 32.60 12.49 -14.98
N ALA A 505 31.99 12.18 -13.82
CA ALA A 505 31.06 13.07 -13.15
C ALA A 505 31.52 13.19 -11.69
N VAL A 506 31.94 14.40 -11.33
CA VAL A 506 32.26 14.75 -9.95
C VAL A 506 31.01 15.40 -9.36
N LEU A 507 30.50 14.82 -8.28
CA LEU A 507 29.42 15.40 -7.51
C LEU A 507 29.97 15.85 -6.17
N THR A 508 29.71 17.11 -5.82
CA THR A 508 29.99 17.62 -4.47
C THR A 508 28.70 17.59 -3.65
N ILE A 509 28.74 16.98 -2.46
CA ILE A 509 27.60 17.01 -1.55
C ILE A 509 27.45 18.44 -1.01
N ARG A 510 26.32 19.08 -1.31
CA ARG A 510 26.04 20.43 -0.81
C ARG A 510 25.80 20.38 0.69
N GLN A 511 26.64 21.07 1.45
CA GLN A 511 26.51 21.19 2.90
C GLN A 511 25.58 22.36 3.24
N HIS A 512 24.63 22.14 4.15
CA HIS A 512 23.77 23.18 4.68
C HIS A 512 23.69 23.04 6.20
N ASP A 513 24.15 24.05 6.91
CA ASP A 513 24.29 23.97 8.36
C ASP A 513 23.21 24.81 9.05
N LEU A 514 22.39 24.14 9.85
CA LEU A 514 21.31 24.73 10.64
C LEU A 514 21.54 24.60 12.15
N HIS A 515 22.70 24.11 12.60
CA HIS A 515 22.95 23.84 14.03
C HIS A 515 22.85 25.10 14.92
N ALA A 516 23.09 26.28 14.34
CA ALA A 516 23.04 27.55 15.06
C ALA A 516 21.61 28.04 15.33
N LEU A 517 20.61 27.47 14.66
CA LEU A 517 19.20 27.82 14.82
C LEU A 517 18.55 27.01 15.93
N ASN A 518 17.47 27.53 16.52
CA ASN A 518 16.67 26.73 17.44
C ASN A 518 15.85 25.67 16.69
N GLN A 519 15.37 24.65 17.39
CA GLN A 519 14.70 23.50 16.77
C GLN A 519 13.47 23.86 15.91
N ALA A 520 12.71 24.89 16.29
CA ALA A 520 11.54 25.32 15.53
C ALA A 520 11.95 26.01 14.22
N GLU A 521 12.97 26.87 14.29
CA GLU A 521 13.56 27.54 13.11
C GLU A 521 14.23 26.53 12.17
N GLN A 522 14.96 25.56 12.71
CA GLN A 522 15.59 24.48 11.94
C GLN A 522 14.59 23.72 11.07
N GLU A 523 13.43 23.37 11.61
CA GLU A 523 12.42 22.60 10.89
C GLU A 523 11.73 23.44 9.81
N VAL A 524 11.55 24.75 10.02
CA VAL A 524 11.03 25.68 9.01
C VAL A 524 12.04 25.82 7.87
N GLU A 525 13.30 26.11 8.18
CA GLU A 525 14.37 26.26 7.20
C GLU A 525 14.64 24.96 6.43
N LEU A 526 14.62 23.80 7.11
CA LEU A 526 14.76 22.50 6.45
C LEU A 526 13.65 22.27 5.42
N ARG A 527 12.39 22.56 5.75
CA ARG A 527 11.27 22.42 4.79
C ARG A 527 11.41 23.38 3.61
N GLN A 528 11.82 24.62 3.88
CA GLN A 528 12.06 25.61 2.83
C GLN A 528 13.21 25.18 1.91
N PHE A 529 14.31 24.69 2.48
CA PHE A 529 15.43 24.12 1.76
C PHE A 529 14.97 22.96 0.87
N MET A 530 14.28 21.96 1.43
CA MET A 530 13.80 20.80 0.66
C MET A 530 12.84 21.18 -0.46
N ARG A 531 11.93 22.16 -0.23
CA ARG A 531 11.03 22.68 -1.27
C ARG A 531 11.80 23.37 -2.39
N THR A 532 12.81 24.16 -2.03
CA THR A 532 13.66 24.87 -3.00
C THR A 532 14.48 23.89 -3.83
N GLU A 533 15.11 22.90 -3.19
CA GLU A 533 15.87 21.84 -3.87
C GLU A 533 14.98 20.99 -4.79
N ALA A 534 13.76 20.65 -4.36
CA ALA A 534 12.81 19.89 -5.17
C ALA A 534 12.29 20.71 -6.37
N GLY A 535 12.16 22.03 -6.23
CA GLY A 535 11.70 22.93 -7.29
C GLY A 535 12.78 23.35 -8.28
N GLN A 536 14.07 23.21 -7.93
CA GLN A 536 15.17 23.68 -8.76
C GLN A 536 15.29 22.84 -10.06
N PRO A 537 15.18 23.42 -11.25
CA PRO A 537 15.29 22.69 -12.52
C PRO A 537 16.64 21.96 -12.69
N PHE A 538 16.67 20.91 -13.49
CA PHE A 538 17.89 20.27 -13.95
C PHE A 538 18.32 20.78 -15.33
N ASP A 539 19.63 20.86 -15.56
CA ASP A 539 20.20 21.11 -16.89
C ASP A 539 20.56 19.77 -17.55
N PHE A 540 19.76 19.36 -18.52
CA PHE A 540 19.89 18.07 -19.21
C PHE A 540 21.17 17.97 -20.05
N GLY A 541 21.64 19.10 -20.60
CA GLY A 541 22.84 19.16 -21.45
C GLY A 541 24.14 19.17 -20.64
N ARG A 542 24.12 19.67 -19.40
CA ARG A 542 25.30 19.69 -18.51
C ARG A 542 25.33 18.52 -17.54
N GLY A 543 24.18 18.08 -17.03
CA GLY A 543 24.08 17.11 -15.94
C GLY A 543 24.93 17.47 -14.70
N PRO A 544 25.08 16.54 -13.74
CA PRO A 544 24.30 15.31 -13.59
C PRO A 544 22.82 15.62 -13.26
N LEU A 545 21.90 14.71 -13.61
CA LEU A 545 20.47 14.86 -13.28
C LEU A 545 20.11 14.33 -11.88
N PHE A 546 21.07 14.46 -10.98
CA PHE A 546 21.06 13.99 -9.61
C PHE A 546 21.78 15.02 -8.73
N ARG A 547 21.19 15.35 -7.58
CA ARG A 547 21.74 16.25 -6.56
C ARG A 547 21.68 15.61 -5.19
N VAL A 548 22.69 15.89 -4.38
CA VAL A 548 22.78 15.48 -2.98
C VAL A 548 23.10 16.68 -2.13
N ALA A 549 22.35 16.85 -1.05
CA ALA A 549 22.65 17.81 -0.01
C ALA A 549 22.61 17.15 1.36
N LEU A 550 23.50 17.57 2.24
CA LEU A 550 23.54 17.18 3.63
C LEU A 550 23.19 18.39 4.50
N VAL A 551 22.07 18.29 5.22
CA VAL A 551 21.63 19.30 6.17
C VAL A 551 22.03 18.87 7.58
N THR A 552 22.88 19.64 8.25
CA THR A 552 23.30 19.37 9.63
C THR A 552 22.38 20.14 10.59
N LEU A 553 21.69 19.40 11.47
CA LEU A 553 20.80 19.95 12.50
C LEU A 553 21.50 20.01 13.86
N ASP A 554 22.33 19.02 14.15
CA ASP A 554 23.16 18.91 15.35
C ASP A 554 24.34 17.98 15.05
N LYS A 555 25.30 17.83 15.98
CA LYS A 555 26.45 16.92 15.88
C LYS A 555 26.06 15.48 15.51
N ASP A 556 24.91 15.02 16.02
CA ASP A 556 24.40 13.65 15.86
C ASP A 556 23.06 13.63 15.11
N GLN A 557 22.67 14.72 14.45
CA GLN A 557 21.41 14.78 13.70
C GLN A 557 21.62 15.45 12.35
N HIS A 558 21.34 14.67 11.30
CA HIS A 558 21.55 15.08 9.91
C HIS A 558 20.35 14.71 9.05
N VAL A 559 20.15 15.42 7.94
CA VAL A 559 19.19 15.07 6.90
C VAL A 559 19.89 15.03 5.56
N LEU A 560 19.97 13.85 4.96
CA LEU A 560 20.46 13.65 3.60
C LEU A 560 19.30 13.86 2.61
N VAL A 561 19.37 14.92 1.81
CA VAL A 561 18.40 15.24 0.78
C VAL A 561 18.91 14.74 -0.56
N LEU A 562 18.14 13.89 -1.21
CA LEU A 562 18.44 13.30 -2.51
C LEU A 562 17.39 13.77 -3.52
N THR A 563 17.81 14.29 -4.67
CA THR A 563 16.90 14.71 -5.74
C THR A 563 17.37 14.16 -7.08
N PHE A 564 16.49 13.45 -7.77
CA PHE A 564 16.74 12.83 -9.08
C PHE A 564 15.74 13.33 -10.12
N HIS A 565 16.11 13.30 -11.39
CA HIS A 565 15.15 13.38 -12.49
C HIS A 565 14.62 11.99 -12.88
N ARG A 566 13.34 11.87 -13.24
CA ARG A 566 12.72 10.59 -13.67
C ARG A 566 13.34 9.96 -14.93
N LEU A 567 14.15 10.71 -15.69
CA LEU A 567 14.89 10.17 -16.85
C LEU A 567 16.01 9.19 -16.45
N ILE A 568 16.53 9.32 -15.24
CA ILE A 568 17.68 8.55 -14.76
C ILE A 568 17.34 7.62 -13.59
N ALA A 569 16.17 7.78 -12.98
CA ALA A 569 15.77 7.00 -11.80
C ALA A 569 14.26 6.80 -11.72
N ASP A 570 13.87 5.64 -11.19
CA ASP A 570 12.51 5.29 -10.77
C ASP A 570 12.51 4.79 -9.32
N GLY A 571 11.35 4.32 -8.84
CA GLY A 571 11.23 3.81 -7.46
C GLY A 571 12.18 2.64 -7.14
N TRP A 572 12.46 1.77 -8.12
CA TRP A 572 13.39 0.66 -7.94
C TRP A 572 14.85 1.14 -7.87
N SER A 573 15.21 2.06 -8.76
CA SER A 573 16.54 2.69 -8.83
C SER A 573 16.92 3.33 -7.51
N LEU A 574 15.97 3.96 -6.81
CA LEU A 574 16.19 4.57 -5.49
C LEU A 574 16.52 3.52 -4.42
N ARG A 575 15.87 2.36 -4.46
CA ARG A 575 16.16 1.26 -3.54
C ARG A 575 17.57 0.69 -3.77
N VAL A 576 17.98 0.54 -5.03
CA VAL A 576 19.34 0.14 -5.39
C VAL A 576 20.34 1.18 -4.89
N PHE A 577 20.08 2.46 -5.12
CA PHE A 577 20.92 3.57 -4.69
C PHE A 577 21.12 3.56 -3.16
N CYS A 578 20.05 3.52 -2.37
CA CYS A 578 20.14 3.52 -0.91
C CYS A 578 20.85 2.27 -0.37
N LYS A 579 20.61 1.09 -0.95
CA LYS A 579 21.30 -0.16 -0.58
C LYS A 579 22.80 -0.06 -0.82
N GLU A 580 23.20 0.38 -2.01
CA GLU A 580 24.62 0.53 -2.33
C GLU A 580 25.27 1.65 -1.50
N LEU A 581 24.57 2.74 -1.23
CA LEU A 581 25.07 3.82 -0.37
C LEU A 581 25.42 3.33 1.02
N ALA A 582 24.55 2.51 1.63
CA ALA A 582 24.82 1.88 2.93
C ALA A 582 26.08 0.98 2.86
N LEU A 583 26.16 0.10 1.85
CA LEU A 583 27.28 -0.82 1.67
C LEU A 583 28.62 -0.09 1.47
N PHE A 584 28.65 0.94 0.62
CA PHE A 584 29.85 1.75 0.40
C PHE A 584 30.24 2.54 1.65
N TYR A 585 29.26 3.10 2.36
CA TYR A 585 29.51 3.87 3.58
C TYR A 585 30.07 3.02 4.71
N GLU A 586 29.51 1.82 4.94
CA GLU A 586 30.02 0.85 5.92
C GLU A 586 31.45 0.39 5.59
N ALA A 587 31.79 0.30 4.30
CA ALA A 587 33.12 -0.06 3.84
C ALA A 587 34.14 1.11 3.86
N GLY A 588 33.79 2.28 4.40
CA GLY A 588 34.69 3.43 4.45
C GLY A 588 34.84 4.18 3.12
N GLY A 589 33.90 4.00 2.20
CA GLY A 589 33.84 4.65 0.89
C GLY A 589 34.37 3.79 -0.26
N GLU A 590 34.85 2.57 0.00
CA GLU A 590 35.34 1.64 -1.02
C GLU A 590 34.88 0.20 -0.75
N ALA A 591 33.74 -0.19 -1.33
CA ALA A 591 33.25 -1.57 -1.29
C ALA A 591 33.55 -2.29 -2.61
N ARG A 592 33.98 -3.55 -2.56
CA ARG A 592 34.16 -4.38 -3.77
C ARG A 592 32.84 -5.03 -4.18
N LEU A 593 32.03 -4.30 -4.94
CA LEU A 593 30.84 -4.85 -5.60
C LEU A 593 31.21 -5.42 -6.98
N SER A 594 30.56 -6.51 -7.39
CA SER A 594 30.76 -7.12 -8.71
C SER A 594 30.42 -6.14 -9.83
N LYS A 595 31.20 -6.11 -10.91
CA LYS A 595 30.93 -5.23 -12.06
C LYS A 595 29.55 -5.56 -12.65
N LEU A 596 28.78 -4.53 -13.01
CA LEU A 596 27.49 -4.71 -13.67
C LEU A 596 27.69 -5.30 -15.08
N SER A 597 26.94 -6.36 -15.39
CA SER A 597 26.99 -7.03 -16.70
C SER A 597 26.42 -6.17 -17.82
N PHE A 598 25.47 -5.29 -17.50
CA PHE A 598 24.82 -4.37 -18.43
C PHE A 598 24.63 -3.01 -17.76
N GLN A 599 24.51 -1.98 -18.58
CA GLN A 599 24.15 -0.62 -18.21
C GLN A 599 22.88 -0.21 -18.94
N TYR A 600 22.27 0.89 -18.51
CA TYR A 600 20.99 1.34 -19.08
C TYR A 600 21.06 1.63 -20.59
N ALA A 601 22.19 2.14 -21.07
CA ALA A 601 22.42 2.36 -22.49
C ALA A 601 22.33 1.09 -23.34
N ASP A 602 22.77 -0.05 -22.80
CA ASP A 602 22.67 -1.35 -23.47
C ASP A 602 21.21 -1.72 -23.68
N TYR A 603 20.41 -1.55 -22.62
CA TYR A 603 18.96 -1.77 -22.65
C TYR A 603 18.25 -0.83 -23.63
N ALA A 604 18.60 0.46 -23.61
CA ALA A 604 18.00 1.45 -24.50
C ALA A 604 18.30 1.17 -25.98
N ASN A 605 19.51 0.67 -26.28
CA ASN A 605 19.89 0.26 -27.63
C ASN A 605 19.22 -1.04 -28.06
N TRP A 606 19.15 -2.04 -27.18
CA TRP A 606 18.48 -3.31 -27.46
C TRP A 606 16.98 -3.19 -27.71
N GLN A 607 16.34 -2.21 -27.07
CA GLN A 607 14.91 -1.94 -27.24
C GLN A 607 14.56 -1.34 -28.63
N ARG A 608 15.57 -0.82 -29.35
CA ARG A 608 15.43 -0.24 -30.70
C ARG A 608 15.53 -1.32 -31.75
#